data_AF-A0A4S8LSZ1-F1
#
_entry.id   AF-A0A4S8LSZ1-F1
#
_cell.length_a   1.000
_cell.length_b   1.000
_cell.length_c   1.000
_cell.angle_alpha   90.00
_cell.angle_beta   90.00
_cell.angle_gamma   90.00
#
_symmetry.space_group_name_H-M   'P 1'
#
loop_
_entity.id
_entity.type
_entity.pdbx_description
1 polymer ?
#
loop_
_entity_poly.entity_id
_entity_poly.type
_entity_poly.pdbx_seq_one_letter_code
_entity_poly.pdbx_strand_id
1 'polypeptide(L)'
;SQHRFNGQCECRDCTEIRELTDCEHPHHCMLRAEELLDTLPPKWDPRAAKPEDYEGNYPSFSRRQEENIFDYRLTTTGDLSDLFRVFTD
;
A
#
# COMPACT_ATOMS: atom_id res chain seq x y z
N SER A 1 -10.49 -8.45 28.39
CA SER A 1 -11.93 -8.11 28.25
C SER A 1 -12.36 -8.37 26.81
N GLN A 2 -13.54 -8.97 26.60
CA GLN A 2 -14.12 -9.17 25.26
C GLN A 2 -14.72 -7.85 24.75
N HIS A 3 -14.67 -7.62 23.44
CA HIS A 3 -15.25 -6.42 22.81
C HIS A 3 -16.76 -6.33 23.03
N ARG A 4 -17.28 -5.10 23.12
CA ARG A 4 -18.71 -4.78 23.27
C ARG A 4 -19.07 -3.67 22.29
N PHE A 5 -20.22 -3.81 21.63
CA PHE A 5 -20.73 -2.85 20.63
C PHE A 5 -21.35 -1.62 21.30
N ASN A 6 -20.59 -0.93 22.16
CA ASN A 6 -21.02 0.27 22.84
C ASN A 6 -19.84 1.24 23.05
N GLY A 7 -20.13 2.50 23.37
CA GLY A 7 -19.10 3.53 23.59
C GLY A 7 -18.23 3.32 24.84
N GLN A 8 -18.62 2.41 25.73
CA GLN A 8 -17.95 2.15 27.02
C GLN A 8 -17.15 0.85 27.01
N CYS A 9 -16.81 0.31 25.84
CA CYS A 9 -16.02 -0.92 25.78
C CYS A 9 -14.60 -0.70 26.33
N GLU A 10 -14.17 -1.57 27.23
CA GLU A 10 -12.83 -1.57 27.84
C GLU A 10 -11.97 -2.72 27.30
N CYS A 11 -12.19 -3.15 26.05
CA CYS A 11 -11.29 -4.10 25.40
C CYS A 11 -9.94 -3.42 25.09
N ARG A 12 -8.89 -4.24 24.95
CA ARG A 12 -7.52 -3.75 24.69
C ARG A 12 -7.49 -2.75 23.54
N ASP A 13 -8.11 -3.10 22.42
CA ASP A 13 -8.07 -2.29 21.19
C ASP A 13 -8.82 -0.95 21.36
N CYS A 14 -10.01 -0.96 22.00
CA CYS A 14 -10.74 0.27 22.28
C CYS A 14 -9.98 1.19 23.24
N THR A 15 -9.32 0.64 24.25
CA THR A 15 -8.49 1.42 25.18
C THR A 15 -7.28 2.01 24.48
N GLU A 16 -6.55 1.21 23.69
CA GLU A 16 -5.39 1.65 22.92
C GLU A 16 -5.75 2.77 21.94
N ILE A 17 -6.88 2.66 21.22
CA ILE A 17 -7.35 3.72 20.32
C ILE A 17 -7.66 5.00 21.08
N ARG A 18 -8.32 4.94 22.24
CA ARG A 18 -8.60 6.12 23.09
C ARG A 18 -7.30 6.79 23.51
N GLU A 19 -6.34 6.02 24.01
CA GLU A 19 -5.06 6.55 24.50
C GLU A 19 -4.19 7.16 23.39
N LEU A 20 -4.17 6.55 22.20
CA LEU A 20 -3.33 6.99 21.09
C LEU A 20 -3.93 8.15 20.29
N THR A 21 -5.26 8.23 20.19
CA THR A 21 -5.93 9.15 19.26
C THR A 21 -6.94 10.10 19.90
N ASP A 22 -7.19 9.97 21.21
CA ASP A 22 -8.21 10.73 21.94
C ASP A 22 -9.63 10.54 21.37
N CYS A 23 -9.89 9.37 20.79
CA CYS A 23 -11.17 9.06 20.15
C CYS A 23 -12.24 8.67 21.18
N GLU A 24 -13.27 9.49 21.34
CA GLU A 24 -14.40 9.24 22.25
C GLU A 24 -15.23 7.98 21.93
N HIS A 25 -15.30 7.60 20.65
CA HIS A 25 -16.16 6.52 20.17
C HIS A 25 -15.43 5.52 19.26
N PRO A 26 -14.44 4.76 19.80
CA PRO A 26 -13.59 3.88 18.99
C PRO A 26 -14.38 2.90 18.14
N HIS A 27 -15.45 2.32 18.70
CA HIS A 27 -16.28 1.36 17.99
C HIS A 27 -16.95 1.95 16.74
N HIS A 28 -17.53 3.15 16.84
CA HIS A 28 -18.17 3.82 15.71
C HIS A 28 -17.15 4.21 14.65
N CYS A 29 -15.96 4.66 15.06
CA CYS A 29 -14.86 4.95 14.14
C CYS A 29 -14.38 3.71 13.38
N MET A 30 -14.28 2.56 14.07
CA MET A 30 -13.92 1.29 13.43
C MET A 30 -14.97 0.84 12.40
N LEU A 31 -16.26 0.92 12.75
CA LEU A 31 -17.35 0.61 11.80
C LEU A 31 -17.29 1.53 10.58
N ARG A 32 -17.07 2.83 10.80
CA ARG A 32 -16.98 3.78 9.68
C ARG A 32 -15.77 3.51 8.79
N ALA A 33 -14.65 3.10 9.38
CA ALA A 33 -13.46 2.72 8.62
C ALA A 33 -13.72 1.45 7.80
N GLU A 34 -14.40 0.45 8.38
CA GLU A 34 -14.81 -0.76 7.68
C GLU A 34 -15.72 -0.44 6.48
N GLU A 35 -16.76 0.37 6.68
CA GLU A 35 -17.63 0.83 5.59
C GLU A 35 -16.86 1.52 4.46
N LEU A 36 -15.85 2.35 4.81
CA LEU A 36 -15.01 3.01 3.81
C LEU A 36 -14.18 1.99 3.02
N LEU A 37 -13.55 1.04 3.71
CA LEU A 37 -12.75 -0.01 3.09
C LEU A 37 -13.60 -0.88 2.15
N ASP A 38 -14.84 -1.13 2.51
CA ASP A 38 -15.79 -1.91 1.68
C ASP A 38 -16.20 -1.19 0.39
N THR A 39 -15.97 0.12 0.28
CA THR A 39 -16.15 0.86 -0.98
C THR A 39 -14.96 0.75 -1.94
N LEU A 40 -13.82 0.23 -1.48
CA LEU A 40 -12.60 0.19 -2.30
C LEU A 40 -12.71 -0.87 -3.40
N PRO A 41 -12.31 -0.54 -4.64
CA PRO A 41 -12.11 -1.55 -5.68
C PRO A 41 -11.08 -2.60 -5.23
N PRO A 42 -11.19 -3.88 -5.66
CA PRO A 42 -10.29 -4.94 -5.21
C PRO A 42 -8.80 -4.64 -5.39
N LYS A 43 -8.45 -3.92 -6.45
CA LYS A 43 -7.08 -3.45 -6.71
C LYS A 43 -6.52 -2.61 -5.56
N TRP A 44 -7.36 -1.81 -4.91
CA TRP A 44 -6.98 -0.86 -3.86
C TRP A 44 -7.27 -1.35 -2.44
N ASP A 45 -8.04 -2.43 -2.27
CA ASP A 45 -8.36 -2.95 -0.94
C ASP A 45 -7.10 -3.50 -0.24
N PRO A 46 -6.61 -2.89 0.85
CA PRO A 46 -5.39 -3.33 1.53
C PRO A 46 -5.53 -4.72 2.17
N ARG A 47 -6.76 -5.22 2.33
CA ARG A 47 -7.05 -6.56 2.87
C ARG A 47 -6.86 -7.66 1.81
N ALA A 48 -6.84 -7.30 0.53
CA ALA A 48 -6.63 -8.23 -0.57
C ALA A 48 -5.15 -8.54 -0.78
N ALA A 49 -4.85 -9.77 -1.21
CA ALA A 49 -3.50 -10.14 -1.62
C ALA A 49 -3.01 -9.20 -2.73
N LYS A 50 -1.88 -8.54 -2.48
CA LYS A 50 -1.25 -7.65 -3.47
C LYS A 50 -0.25 -8.45 -4.29
N PRO A 51 -0.13 -8.16 -5.60
CA PRO A 51 0.98 -8.70 -6.37
C PRO A 51 2.29 -8.25 -5.72
N GLU A 52 3.27 -9.13 -5.69
CA GLU A 52 4.62 -8.77 -5.30
C GLU A 52 5.16 -7.73 -6.29
N ASP A 53 5.89 -6.73 -5.81
CA ASP A 53 6.59 -5.74 -6.64
C ASP A 53 7.82 -6.36 -7.37
N TYR A 54 7.84 -7.69 -7.55
CA TYR A 54 8.99 -8.41 -8.06
C TYR A 54 9.15 -8.26 -9.57
N GLU A 55 10.24 -7.64 -9.99
CA GLU A 55 10.57 -7.39 -11.40
C GLU A 55 11.29 -8.56 -12.09
N GLY A 56 11.41 -9.70 -11.41
CA GLY A 56 12.19 -10.81 -11.91
C GLY A 56 11.48 -11.56 -13.03
N ASN A 57 12.26 -11.77 -14.09
CA ASN A 57 11.96 -12.56 -15.28
C ASN A 57 11.22 -11.85 -16.43
N TYR A 58 11.37 -10.53 -16.55
CA TYR A 58 11.27 -9.93 -17.88
C TYR A 58 12.45 -10.40 -18.74
N PRO A 59 12.22 -10.90 -19.96
CA PRO A 59 13.30 -11.30 -20.84
C PRO A 59 14.25 -10.10 -20.96
N SER A 60 15.50 -10.27 -20.56
CA SER A 60 16.53 -9.29 -20.82
C SER A 60 16.50 -9.06 -22.33
N PHE A 61 16.00 -7.92 -22.78
CA PHE A 61 16.05 -7.59 -24.19
C PHE A 61 17.51 -7.71 -24.59
N SER A 62 17.78 -8.66 -25.47
CA SER A 62 19.13 -8.94 -25.92
C SER A 62 19.67 -7.63 -26.46
N ARG A 63 20.78 -7.16 -25.91
CA ARG A 63 21.43 -5.89 -26.24
C ARG A 63 22.05 -5.94 -27.65
N ARG A 64 21.23 -6.29 -28.65
CA ARG A 64 21.59 -6.35 -30.06
C ARG A 64 20.69 -5.36 -30.79
N GLN A 65 21.38 -4.37 -31.37
CA GLN A 65 20.92 -3.33 -32.28
C GLN A 65 20.15 -2.17 -31.65
N GLU A 66 20.91 -1.07 -31.44
CA GLU A 66 20.62 0.33 -31.82
C GLU A 66 19.25 0.96 -31.53
N GLU A 67 18.40 0.31 -30.75
CA GLU A 67 17.23 0.92 -30.17
C GLU A 67 17.55 1.26 -28.72
N ASN A 68 17.28 2.51 -28.33
CA ASN A 68 17.33 2.96 -26.95
C ASN A 68 16.22 2.26 -26.16
N ILE A 69 16.42 1.00 -25.82
CA ILE A 69 15.45 0.22 -25.03
C ILE A 69 15.41 0.84 -23.64
N PHE A 70 14.29 1.49 -23.33
CA PHE A 70 14.03 2.05 -22.02
C PHE A 70 13.84 0.91 -21.01
N ASP A 71 14.67 0.89 -19.96
CA ASP A 71 14.50 -0.03 -18.85
C ASP A 71 13.40 0.53 -17.91
N TYR A 72 12.23 -0.11 -17.92
CA TYR A 72 11.08 0.31 -17.09
C TYR A 72 11.12 -0.28 -15.67
N ARG A 73 12.21 -0.97 -15.32
CA ARG A 73 12.45 -1.48 -13.97
C ARG A 73 12.66 -0.33 -13.00
N LEU A 74 11.90 -0.34 -11.92
CA LEU A 74 12.09 0.45 -10.71
C LEU A 74 13.42 0.13 -10.03
N THR A 75 13.90 -1.12 -10.15
CA THR A 75 15.26 -1.48 -9.72
C THR A 75 16.26 -1.25 -10.84
N THR A 76 16.91 -0.08 -10.83
CA THR A 76 17.98 0.24 -11.79
C THR A 76 19.31 -0.35 -11.31
N THR A 77 19.98 -1.13 -12.15
CA THR A 77 21.38 -1.54 -11.94
C THR A 77 22.38 -0.63 -12.67
N GLY A 78 21.91 0.50 -13.21
CA GLY A 78 22.66 1.46 -14.05
C GLY A 78 23.15 2.70 -13.30
N ASP A 79 23.64 3.69 -14.05
CA ASP A 79 24.09 4.98 -13.50
C ASP A 79 22.88 5.86 -13.13
N LEU A 80 23.04 6.76 -12.15
CA LEU A 80 21.95 7.65 -11.71
C LEU A 80 21.37 8.47 -12.86
N SER A 81 22.19 8.79 -13.86
CA SER A 81 21.79 9.49 -15.09
C SER A 81 20.67 8.75 -15.86
N ASP A 82 20.62 7.42 -15.80
CA ASP A 82 19.61 6.61 -16.48
C ASP A 82 18.21 6.77 -15.85
N LEU A 83 18.15 7.07 -14.55
CA LEU A 83 16.90 7.28 -13.81
C LEU A 83 16.25 8.62 -14.16
N PHE A 84 17.04 9.64 -14.48
CA PHE A 84 16.56 10.98 -14.81
C PHE A 84 16.11 11.13 -16.26
N ARG A 85 16.43 10.17 -17.15
CA ARG A 85 16.05 10.21 -18.57
C ARG A 85 14.54 10.24 -18.80
N VAL A 86 13.73 9.78 -17.85
CA VAL A 86 12.26 9.84 -17.90
C VAL A 86 11.72 11.25 -17.67
N PHE A 87 12.51 12.09 -17.00
CA PHE A 87 12.07 13.39 -16.47
C PHE A 87 12.77 14.58 -17.13
N THR A 88 13.62 14.34 -18.13
CA THR A 88 14.34 15.38 -18.87
C THR A 88 14.09 15.23 -20.36
N ASP A 89 13.62 16.29 -21.02
CA ASP A 89 13.56 16.43 -22.49
C ASP A 89 14.96 16.40 -23.13
#